data_AF-K1TJF2-F1
#
_entry.id   AF-K1TJF2-F1
#
_cell.length_a   1.000
_cell.length_b   1.000
_cell.length_c   1.000
_cell.angle_alpha   90.00
_cell.angle_beta   90.00
_cell.angle_gamma   90.00
#
_symmetry.space_group_name_H-M   'P 1'
#
loop_
_entity.id
_entity.type
_entity.pdbx_description
1 polymer ?
#
loop_
_entity_poly.entity_id
_entity_poly.type
_entity_poly.pdbx_seq_one_letter_code
_entity_poly.pdbx_strand_id
1 'polypeptide(L)'
;HAAWQWMQNLQSYGGPLPKSWIDKHIILAKKIIDRERELGMTPIQQGFSGYVPRELKDKYPEAKIRLQPGWCGFKGAGQLDPTDALFAALGRDFLEEEKKLYGTYGIYAADPFHESAPPVNTPEYLSAVGHAIYKLIKDFDPKAKWAMQAWSLREPIVKAVPQNDLI
;
A
#
# COMPACT_ATOMS: atom_id res chain seq x y z
N HIS A 1 -13.97 -0.77 -10.13
CA HIS A 1 -13.80 -0.94 -8.67
C HIS A 1 -12.35 -0.98 -8.19
N ALA A 2 -11.34 -0.98 -9.08
CA ALA A 2 -9.93 -1.11 -8.70
C ALA A 2 -9.44 -0.04 -7.72
N ALA A 3 -9.90 1.21 -7.85
CA ALA A 3 -9.53 2.30 -6.93
C ALA A 3 -9.79 1.92 -5.46
N TRP A 4 -11.01 1.51 -5.13
CA TRP A 4 -11.38 1.10 -3.77
C TRP A 4 -10.74 -0.22 -3.33
N GLN A 5 -10.30 -1.06 -4.25
CA GLN A 5 -9.50 -2.24 -3.89
C GLN A 5 -8.09 -1.82 -3.46
N TRP A 6 -7.45 -0.91 -4.19
CA TRP A 6 -6.13 -0.37 -3.84
C TRP A 6 -6.16 0.50 -2.58
N MET A 7 -7.27 1.20 -2.32
CA MET A 7 -7.52 1.91 -1.07
C MET A 7 -8.01 1.00 0.07
N GLN A 8 -7.92 -0.32 -0.10
CA GLN A 8 -8.16 -1.33 0.93
C GLN A 8 -9.62 -1.52 1.38
N ASN A 9 -10.57 -0.86 0.72
CA ASN A 9 -11.96 -0.84 1.14
C ASN A 9 -12.74 -2.09 0.73
N LEU A 10 -12.32 -2.78 -0.34
CA LEU A 10 -13.02 -3.96 -0.85
C LEU A 10 -12.07 -5.09 -1.30
N GLN A 11 -12.64 -6.29 -1.39
CA GLN A 11 -12.00 -7.49 -1.93
C GLN A 11 -13.03 -8.23 -2.79
N SER A 12 -12.57 -8.80 -3.92
CA SER A 12 -13.34 -9.75 -4.75
C SER A 12 -14.63 -9.23 -5.41
N TYR A 13 -14.84 -7.91 -5.50
CA TYR A 13 -16.03 -7.35 -6.18
C TYR A 13 -15.80 -7.11 -7.68
N GLY A 14 -16.69 -7.66 -8.52
CA GLY A 14 -16.63 -7.51 -9.98
C GLY A 14 -15.56 -8.36 -10.69
N GLY A 15 -15.00 -9.36 -10.00
CA GLY A 15 -14.03 -10.32 -10.57
C GLY A 15 -14.61 -11.73 -10.79
N PRO A 16 -13.75 -12.73 -11.09
CA PRO A 16 -12.29 -12.63 -11.22
C PRO A 16 -11.85 -11.97 -12.54
N LEU A 17 -10.68 -11.33 -12.52
CA LEU A 17 -10.08 -10.78 -13.72
C LEU A 17 -9.41 -11.91 -14.54
N PRO A 18 -9.60 -11.96 -15.87
CA PRO A 18 -8.93 -12.96 -16.70
C PRO A 18 -7.42 -12.68 -16.78
N LYS A 19 -6.59 -13.71 -16.96
CA LYS A 19 -5.14 -13.54 -17.11
C LYS A 19 -4.78 -12.54 -18.23
N SER A 20 -5.55 -12.53 -19.32
CA SER A 20 -5.36 -11.61 -20.45
C SER A 20 -5.50 -10.13 -20.05
N TRP A 21 -6.28 -9.82 -19.01
CA TRP A 21 -6.35 -8.47 -18.44
C TRP A 21 -5.03 -8.08 -17.79
N ILE A 22 -4.47 -8.95 -16.95
CA ILE A 22 -3.18 -8.75 -16.27
C ILE A 22 -2.06 -8.54 -17.32
N ASP A 23 -1.98 -9.43 -18.31
CA ASP A 23 -0.95 -9.37 -19.35
C ASP A 23 -1.01 -8.06 -20.15
N LYS A 24 -2.22 -7.63 -20.54
CA LYS A 24 -2.41 -6.36 -21.26
C LYS A 24 -2.08 -5.14 -20.40
N HIS A 25 -2.39 -5.19 -19.10
CA HIS A 25 -2.11 -4.10 -18.17
C HIS A 25 -0.62 -3.91 -17.91
N ILE A 26 0.17 -5.00 -17.88
CA ILE A 26 1.63 -4.89 -17.80
C ILE A 26 2.18 -4.13 -19.02
N ILE A 27 1.71 -4.47 -20.22
CA ILE A 27 2.14 -3.79 -21.46
C ILE A 27 1.73 -2.32 -21.44
N LEU A 28 0.50 -2.02 -21.03
CA LEU A 28 -0.01 -0.66 -20.96
C LEU A 28 0.74 0.18 -19.94
N ALA A 29 0.98 -0.33 -18.73
CA ALA A 29 1.70 0.36 -17.68
C ALA A 29 3.12 0.76 -18.12
N LYS A 30 3.85 -0.16 -18.77
CA LYS A 30 5.18 0.14 -19.34
C LYS A 30 5.13 1.31 -20.33
N LYS A 31 4.16 1.31 -21.27
CA LYS A 31 4.00 2.41 -22.23
C LYS A 31 3.70 3.75 -21.57
N ILE A 32 2.87 3.75 -20.52
CA ILE A 32 2.53 4.97 -19.78
C ILE A 32 3.77 5.50 -19.07
N ILE A 33 4.46 4.65 -18.31
CA ILE A 33 5.66 5.01 -17.56
C ILE A 33 6.74 5.53 -18.51
N ASP A 34 7.01 4.82 -19.62
CA ASP A 34 8.01 5.24 -20.61
C ASP A 34 7.68 6.65 -21.14
N ARG A 35 6.41 6.92 -21.49
CA ARG A 35 5.98 8.23 -21.97
C ARG A 35 6.04 9.31 -20.88
N GLU A 36 5.68 9.00 -19.64
CA GLU A 36 5.83 9.93 -18.52
C GLU A 36 7.31 10.32 -18.36
N ARG A 37 8.23 9.36 -18.45
CA ARG A 37 9.68 9.61 -18.35
C ARG A 37 10.22 10.40 -19.53
N GLU A 38 9.79 10.13 -20.76
CA GLU A 38 10.13 10.93 -21.95
C GLU A 38 9.75 12.41 -21.77
N LEU A 39 8.65 12.68 -21.06
CA LEU A 39 8.14 14.02 -20.79
C LEU A 39 8.74 14.67 -19.52
N GLY A 40 9.67 14.01 -18.83
CA GLY A 40 10.27 14.51 -17.59
C GLY A 40 9.37 14.40 -16.36
N MET A 41 8.29 13.60 -16.42
CA MET A 41 7.39 13.35 -15.30
C MET A 41 7.96 12.29 -14.35
N THR A 42 7.50 12.31 -13.10
CA THR A 42 7.84 11.30 -12.09
C THR A 42 6.60 10.51 -11.74
N PRO A 43 6.47 9.23 -12.19
CA PRO A 43 5.35 8.40 -11.80
C PRO A 43 5.37 8.14 -10.29
N ILE A 44 4.17 8.10 -9.70
CA ILE A 44 3.97 7.65 -8.33
C ILE A 44 3.64 6.16 -8.37
N GLN A 45 4.48 5.35 -7.75
CA GLN A 45 4.35 3.89 -7.70
C GLN A 45 3.56 3.43 -6.48
N GLN A 46 3.13 2.18 -6.46
CA GLN A 46 2.42 1.67 -5.30
C GLN A 46 3.39 1.41 -4.14
N GLY A 47 3.02 1.85 -2.95
CA GLY A 47 3.62 1.41 -1.71
C GLY A 47 2.80 0.28 -1.09
N PHE A 48 3.32 -0.29 0.00
CA PHE A 48 2.60 -1.30 0.76
C PHE A 48 2.14 -0.72 2.10
N SER A 49 0.83 -0.79 2.35
CA SER A 49 0.17 -0.28 3.56
C SER A 49 -0.57 -1.38 4.34
N GLY A 50 -0.33 -2.65 4.00
CA GLY A 50 -0.78 -3.82 4.76
C GLY A 50 -2.08 -4.46 4.25
N TYR A 51 -2.58 -4.06 3.08
CA TYR A 51 -3.68 -4.77 2.42
C TYR A 51 -3.27 -6.20 2.10
N VAL A 52 -4.07 -7.16 2.54
CA VAL A 52 -3.88 -8.58 2.23
C VAL A 52 -5.22 -9.28 1.98
N PRO A 53 -5.25 -10.38 1.21
CA PRO A 53 -6.44 -11.22 1.13
C PRO A 53 -6.84 -11.71 2.53
N ARG A 54 -8.13 -11.74 2.84
CA ARG A 54 -8.65 -12.27 4.12
C ARG A 54 -8.12 -13.67 4.42
N GLU A 55 -7.99 -14.47 3.38
CA GLU A 55 -7.56 -15.87 3.39
C GLU A 55 -6.07 -16.02 3.76
N LEU A 56 -5.29 -14.92 3.74
CA LEU A 56 -3.89 -14.95 4.18
C LEU A 56 -3.76 -15.31 5.66
N LYS A 57 -4.80 -15.04 6.47
CA LYS A 57 -4.84 -15.42 7.88
C LYS A 57 -4.76 -16.95 8.08
N ASP A 58 -5.34 -17.74 7.17
CA ASP A 58 -5.31 -19.20 7.25
C ASP A 58 -3.89 -19.75 7.02
N LYS A 59 -3.10 -19.05 6.18
CA LYS A 59 -1.71 -19.38 5.91
C LYS A 59 -0.75 -18.90 7.01
N TYR A 60 -1.05 -17.76 7.64
CA TYR A 60 -0.26 -17.15 8.71
C TYR A 60 -1.13 -16.91 9.95
N PRO A 61 -1.47 -17.97 10.72
CA PRO A 61 -2.41 -17.87 11.84
C PRO A 61 -1.89 -16.98 12.98
N GLU A 62 -0.57 -16.85 13.14
CA GLU A 62 0.05 -16.01 14.17
C GLU A 62 0.23 -14.54 13.75
N ALA A 63 0.17 -14.25 12.44
CA ALA A 63 0.31 -12.88 11.97
C ALA A 63 -0.89 -12.03 12.41
N LYS A 64 -0.64 -10.76 12.75
CA LYS A 64 -1.65 -9.76 13.13
C LYS A 64 -2.47 -9.29 11.93
N ILE A 65 -3.12 -10.22 11.23
CA ILE A 65 -4.07 -9.95 10.16
C ILE A 65 -5.46 -9.84 10.78
N ARG A 66 -6.13 -8.70 10.57
CA ARG A 66 -7.49 -8.45 11.04
C ARG A 66 -8.41 -8.15 9.86
N LEU A 67 -9.68 -8.50 10.02
CA LEU A 67 -10.71 -8.05 9.08
C LEU A 67 -11.00 -6.57 9.37
N GLN A 68 -10.87 -5.72 8.35
CA GLN A 68 -11.29 -4.33 8.46
C GLN A 68 -12.82 -4.22 8.66
N PRO A 69 -13.31 -3.13 9.24
CA PRO A 69 -14.73 -2.78 9.20
C PRO A 69 -15.28 -2.84 7.76
N GLY A 70 -16.57 -3.12 7.64
CA GLY A 70 -17.24 -3.02 6.33
C GLY A 70 -17.26 -1.58 5.83
N TRP A 71 -17.20 -1.41 4.51
CA TRP A 71 -17.21 -0.11 3.84
C TRP A 71 -18.38 -0.06 2.87
N CYS A 72 -19.31 0.90 3.02
CA CYS A 72 -20.47 1.09 2.14
C CYS A 72 -21.26 -0.20 1.80
N GLY A 73 -21.42 -1.11 2.76
CA GLY A 73 -22.12 -2.39 2.57
C GLY A 73 -21.25 -3.52 2.02
N PHE A 74 -20.00 -3.26 1.66
CA PHE A 74 -19.01 -4.28 1.33
C PHE A 74 -18.37 -4.85 2.59
N LYS A 75 -18.09 -6.16 2.55
CA LYS A 75 -17.26 -6.82 3.57
C LYS A 75 -15.83 -6.29 3.46
N GLY A 76 -15.27 -5.84 4.58
CA GLY A 76 -13.91 -5.30 4.64
C GLY A 76 -12.86 -6.31 4.19
N ALA A 77 -11.69 -5.80 3.81
CA ALA A 77 -10.54 -6.60 3.41
C ALA A 77 -9.72 -7.08 4.61
N GLY A 78 -8.74 -7.94 4.34
CA GLY A 78 -7.71 -8.27 5.32
C GLY A 78 -6.72 -7.11 5.46
N GLN A 79 -6.38 -6.76 6.69
CA GLN A 79 -5.35 -5.79 7.03
C GLN A 79 -4.30 -6.49 7.88
N LEU A 80 -3.11 -6.65 7.33
CA LEU A 80 -1.90 -6.97 8.09
C LEU A 80 -1.47 -5.72 8.85
N ASP A 81 -1.31 -5.86 10.17
CA ASP A 81 -0.81 -4.79 11.02
C ASP A 81 0.60 -4.37 10.57
N PRO A 82 0.85 -3.07 10.29
CA PRO A 82 2.19 -2.60 9.91
C PRO A 82 3.29 -2.89 10.93
N THR A 83 2.93 -3.14 12.19
CA THR A 83 3.88 -3.50 13.26
C THR A 83 4.18 -5.00 13.35
N ASP A 84 3.61 -5.82 12.47
CA ASP A 84 3.91 -7.25 12.38
C ASP A 84 5.19 -7.51 11.58
N ALA A 85 5.99 -8.51 11.96
CA ALA A 85 7.21 -8.86 11.22
C ALA A 85 6.92 -9.27 9.75
N LEU A 86 5.75 -9.87 9.49
CA LEU A 86 5.34 -10.26 8.15
C LEU A 86 5.10 -9.05 7.23
N PHE A 87 4.81 -7.87 7.80
CA PHE A 87 4.57 -6.64 7.03
C PHE A 87 5.80 -6.25 6.21
N ALA A 88 6.98 -6.22 6.85
CA ALA A 88 8.22 -5.85 6.19
C ALA A 88 8.60 -6.86 5.10
N ALA A 89 8.39 -8.16 5.36
CA ALA A 89 8.69 -9.21 4.39
C ALA A 89 7.80 -9.10 3.14
N LEU A 90 6.47 -9.07 3.31
CA LEU A 90 5.54 -8.98 2.18
C LEU A 90 5.64 -7.63 1.45
N GLY A 91 5.83 -6.55 2.20
CA GLY A 91 6.03 -5.23 1.62
C GLY A 91 7.30 -5.16 0.77
N ARG A 92 8.39 -5.80 1.21
CA ARG A 92 9.63 -5.86 0.43
C ARG A 92 9.44 -6.69 -0.84
N ASP A 93 8.81 -7.85 -0.74
CA ASP A 93 8.52 -8.68 -1.91
C ASP A 93 7.66 -7.93 -2.93
N PHE A 94 6.62 -7.21 -2.47
CA PHE A 94 5.76 -6.39 -3.33
C PHE A 94 6.57 -5.34 -4.11
N LEU A 95 7.40 -4.57 -3.41
CA LEU A 95 8.21 -3.50 -4.02
C LEU A 95 9.29 -4.05 -4.97
N GLU A 96 9.90 -5.19 -4.66
CA GLU A 96 10.88 -5.83 -5.55
C GLU A 96 10.23 -6.39 -6.82
N GLU A 97 9.03 -6.97 -6.74
CA GLU A 97 8.29 -7.41 -7.92
C GLU A 97 7.82 -6.23 -8.78
N GLU A 98 7.34 -5.14 -8.16
CA GLU A 98 7.00 -3.91 -8.89
C GLU A 98 8.22 -3.34 -9.62
N LYS A 99 9.39 -3.30 -8.96
CA LYS A 99 10.65 -2.87 -9.57
C LYS A 99 11.08 -3.74 -10.74
N LYS A 100 10.97 -5.07 -10.63
CA LYS A 100 11.30 -5.98 -11.73
C LYS A 100 10.44 -5.72 -12.97
N LEU A 101 9.17 -5.36 -12.75
CA LEU A 101 8.23 -5.11 -13.85
C LEU A 101 8.38 -3.71 -14.44
N TYR A 102 8.57 -2.68 -13.61
CA TYR A 102 8.38 -1.29 -14.01
C TYR A 102 9.54 -0.36 -13.67
N GLY A 103 10.58 -0.83 -12.97
CA GLY A 103 11.63 0.02 -12.42
C GLY A 103 11.19 0.77 -11.15
N THR A 104 11.99 1.75 -10.74
CA THR A 104 11.74 2.55 -9.53
C THR A 104 11.98 4.04 -9.81
N TYR A 105 11.08 4.90 -9.33
CA TYR A 105 11.11 6.34 -9.62
C TYR A 105 11.07 7.23 -8.36
N GLY A 106 11.23 6.63 -7.18
CA GLY A 106 11.50 7.36 -5.94
C GLY A 106 10.30 7.94 -5.21
N ILE A 107 9.07 7.65 -5.65
CA ILE A 107 7.85 8.07 -4.95
C ILE A 107 6.88 6.88 -4.87
N TYR A 108 6.46 6.52 -3.65
CA TYR A 108 5.58 5.39 -3.39
C TYR A 108 4.35 5.84 -2.60
N ALA A 109 3.15 5.50 -3.09
CA ALA A 109 1.88 5.86 -2.47
C ALA A 109 1.39 4.78 -1.50
N ALA A 110 1.11 5.14 -0.25
CA ALA A 110 0.58 4.21 0.73
C ALA A 110 -0.40 4.92 1.68
N ASP A 111 -1.63 4.43 1.73
CA ASP A 111 -2.72 5.08 2.46
C ASP A 111 -3.28 4.13 3.54
N PRO A 112 -2.62 4.02 4.71
CA PRO A 112 -3.11 3.15 5.78
C PRO A 112 -4.47 3.64 6.30
N PHE A 113 -5.43 2.72 6.37
CA PHE A 113 -6.77 2.97 6.93
C PHE A 113 -7.58 4.06 6.19
N HIS A 114 -7.47 4.14 4.86
CA HIS A 114 -8.33 4.99 4.03
C HIS A 114 -9.81 4.66 4.26
N GLU A 115 -10.60 5.63 4.72
CA GLU A 115 -12.03 5.46 5.06
C GLU A 115 -12.34 4.26 5.97
N SER A 116 -11.36 3.89 6.82
CA SER A 116 -11.45 2.74 7.72
C SER A 116 -10.91 3.12 9.10
N ALA A 117 -11.09 2.24 10.09
CA ALA A 117 -10.59 2.46 11.45
C ALA A 117 -9.28 1.68 11.70
N PRO A 118 -8.28 2.28 12.37
CA PRO A 118 -7.10 1.53 12.80
C PRO A 118 -7.50 0.50 13.88
N PRO A 119 -6.75 -0.60 14.03
CA PRO A 119 -7.03 -1.61 15.05
C PRO A 119 -6.85 -1.09 16.48
N VAL A 120 -6.03 -0.06 16.65
CA VAL A 120 -5.81 0.67 17.90
C VAL A 120 -5.73 2.16 17.56
N ASN A 121 -6.51 3.00 18.23
CA ASN A 121 -6.57 4.43 17.94
C ASN A 121 -5.82 5.24 19.03
N THR A 122 -4.54 4.95 19.21
CA THR A 122 -3.66 5.69 20.13
C THR A 122 -2.52 6.36 19.37
N PRO A 123 -1.99 7.51 19.83
CA PRO A 123 -0.86 8.18 19.20
C PRO A 123 0.36 7.27 19.03
N GLU A 124 0.64 6.41 20.01
CA GLU A 124 1.79 5.51 20.00
C GLU A 124 1.69 4.46 18.90
N TYR A 125 0.51 3.84 18.75
CA TYR A 125 0.29 2.85 17.70
C TYR A 125 0.33 3.51 16.32
N LEU A 126 -0.34 4.64 16.16
CA LEU A 126 -0.38 5.37 14.90
C LEU A 126 1.03 5.87 14.50
N SER A 127 1.82 6.35 15.45
CA SER A 127 3.22 6.69 15.21
C SER A 127 4.02 5.45 14.77
N ALA A 128 3.84 4.30 15.42
CA ALA A 128 4.52 3.05 15.03
C ALA A 128 4.14 2.59 13.62
N VAL A 129 2.88 2.77 13.20
CA VAL A 129 2.44 2.51 11.83
C VAL A 129 3.18 3.41 10.83
N GLY A 130 3.24 4.72 11.11
CA GLY A 130 3.98 5.67 10.26
C GLY A 130 5.46 5.30 10.13
N HIS A 131 6.12 4.96 11.24
CA HIS A 131 7.51 4.50 11.24
C HIS A 131 7.70 3.20 10.45
N ALA A 132 6.78 2.24 10.55
CA ALA A 132 6.90 0.96 9.85
C ALA A 132 6.79 1.10 8.33
N ILE A 133 5.81 1.88 7.84
CA ILE A 133 5.65 2.16 6.41
C ILE A 133 6.84 2.97 5.89
N TYR A 134 7.23 4.03 6.60
CA TYR A 134 8.40 4.82 6.25
C TYR A 134 9.66 3.98 6.18
N LYS A 135 9.92 3.16 7.20
CA LYS A 135 11.07 2.27 7.25
C LYS A 135 11.10 1.31 6.07
N LEU A 136 9.97 0.68 5.74
CA LEU A 136 9.86 -0.20 4.58
C LEU A 136 10.27 0.52 3.29
N ILE A 137 9.76 1.73 3.07
CA ILE A 137 10.07 2.54 1.88
C ILE A 137 11.58 2.88 1.86
N LYS A 138 12.15 3.33 2.98
CA LYS A 138 13.57 3.73 3.03
C LYS A 138 14.55 2.57 2.95
N ASP A 139 14.20 1.41 3.52
CA ASP A 139 15.01 0.20 3.41
C ASP A 139 15.03 -0.33 1.95
N PHE A 140 13.97 -0.08 1.20
CA PHE A 140 13.88 -0.41 -0.23
C PHE A 140 14.59 0.61 -1.12
N ASP A 141 14.30 1.89 -0.91
CA ASP A 141 14.87 3.03 -1.65
C ASP A 141 15.21 4.18 -0.68
N PRO A 142 16.49 4.32 -0.30
CA PRO A 142 16.94 5.32 0.67
C PRO A 142 16.69 6.78 0.27
N LYS A 143 16.39 7.07 -1.00
CA LYS A 143 16.10 8.43 -1.49
C LYS A 143 14.62 8.66 -1.74
N ALA A 144 13.79 7.65 -1.52
CA ALA A 144 12.38 7.71 -1.80
C ALA A 144 11.62 8.66 -0.88
N LYS A 145 10.50 9.14 -1.41
CA LYS A 145 9.44 9.83 -0.70
C LYS A 145 8.19 8.96 -0.64
N TRP A 146 7.45 9.11 0.45
CA TRP A 146 6.13 8.55 0.63
C TRP A 146 5.09 9.59 0.20
N ALA A 147 4.22 9.23 -0.75
CA ALA A 147 3.02 10.00 -1.07
C ALA A 147 1.83 9.49 -0.25
N MET A 148 1.12 10.38 0.43
CA MET A 148 -0.06 10.01 1.23
C MET A 148 -1.25 10.94 0.97
N GLN A 149 -2.42 10.35 0.81
CA GLN A 149 -3.66 11.09 0.68
C GLN A 149 -4.03 11.79 1.99
N ALA A 150 -4.50 13.04 1.89
CA ALA A 150 -4.93 13.82 3.05
C ALA A 150 -6.37 13.52 3.51
N TRP A 151 -7.13 12.69 2.79
CA TRP A 151 -8.56 12.49 3.05
C TRP A 151 -8.86 11.86 4.43
N SER A 152 -8.11 10.82 4.79
CA SER A 152 -8.23 10.09 6.07
C SER A 152 -6.95 10.21 6.91
N LEU A 153 -6.30 11.39 6.82
CA LEU A 153 -5.01 11.62 7.44
C LEU A 153 -5.08 11.49 8.96
N ARG A 154 -4.01 10.96 9.55
CA ARG A 154 -3.87 10.84 11.00
C ARG A 154 -2.57 11.51 11.41
N GLU A 155 -2.68 12.54 12.21
CA GLU A 155 -1.54 13.38 12.61
C GLU A 155 -0.35 12.58 13.17
N PRO A 156 -0.53 11.55 14.04
CA PRO A 156 0.61 10.79 14.55
C PRO A 156 1.33 9.97 13.46
N ILE A 157 0.63 9.50 12.42
CA ILE A 157 1.25 8.82 11.27
C ILE A 157 2.09 9.82 10.47
N VAL A 158 1.54 11.00 10.17
CA VAL A 158 2.23 12.07 9.42
C VAL A 158 3.49 12.51 10.15
N LYS A 159 3.38 12.79 11.46
CA LYS A 159 4.49 13.32 12.28
C LYS A 159 5.57 12.29 12.59
N ALA A 160 5.34 11.00 12.31
CA ALA A 160 6.36 9.95 12.41
C ALA A 160 7.38 9.98 11.25
N VAL A 161 7.12 10.77 10.22
CA VAL A 161 7.93 10.81 8.99
C VAL A 161 8.64 12.16 8.87
N PRO A 162 9.92 12.20 8.48
CA PRO A 162 10.60 13.46 8.19
C PRO A 162 9.85 14.25 7.10
N GLN A 163 9.67 15.55 7.32
CA GLN A 163 8.89 16.42 6.43
C GLN A 163 9.33 16.38 4.95
N ASN A 164 10.63 16.20 4.69
CA ASN A 164 11.16 16.17 3.33
C ASN A 164 10.92 14.84 2.58
N ASP A 165 10.52 13.80 3.32
CA ASP A 165 10.31 12.44 2.83
C ASP A 165 8.81 12.09 2.69
N LEU A 166 7.90 13.00 3.03
CA LEU A 166 6.45 12.84 2.89
C LEU A 166 5.89 13.93 1.97
N ILE A 167 5.04 13.54 1.02
CA ILE A 167 4.33 14.45 0.11
C ILE A 167 2.82 14.17 0.08
#